data_AF-A0A8X6LU41-F1
#
_entry.id   AF-A0A8X6LU41-F1
#
_cell.length_a   1.000
_cell.length_b   1.000
_cell.length_c   1.000
_cell.angle_alpha   90.00
_cell.angle_beta   90.00
_cell.angle_gamma   90.00
#
_symmetry.space_group_name_H-M   'P 1'
#
loop_
_entity.id
_entity.type
_entity.pdbx_description
1 polymer ?
#
loop_
_entity_poly.entity_id
_entity_poly.type
_entity_poly.pdbx_seq_one_letter_code
_entity_poly.pdbx_strand_id
1 'polypeptide(L)' 'METYTSDERFEALHIQKSNDWTLQIKYTQLRDSGTYECQVSSDPKISFFVNLTIVEGENVQSMNILIESE' A
#
# COMPACT_ATOMS: atom_id res chain seq x y z
N MET A 1 -9.62 -10.79 -7.15
CA MET A 1 -9.42 -9.62 -6.28
C MET A 1 -8.85 -8.54 -7.18
N GLU A 2 -9.50 -7.38 -7.22
CA GLU A 2 -9.19 -6.32 -8.18
C GLU A 2 -8.67 -5.08 -7.43
N THR A 3 -7.56 -4.52 -7.89
CA THR A 3 -7.10 -3.21 -7.43
C THR A 3 -8.00 -2.14 -8.03
N TYR A 4 -8.73 -1.38 -7.21
CA TYR A 4 -9.61 -0.31 -7.69
C TYR A 4 -8.87 1.03 -7.66
N THR A 5 -8.25 1.38 -8.79
CA THR A 5 -7.50 2.62 -8.97
C THR A 5 -7.43 2.97 -10.45
N SER A 6 -7.39 4.26 -10.79
CA SER A 6 -7.10 4.72 -12.15
C SER A 6 -5.59 4.87 -12.42
N ASP A 7 -4.75 4.74 -11.39
CA ASP A 7 -3.30 4.82 -11.51
C ASP A 7 -2.71 3.40 -11.64
N GLU A 8 -2.29 3.05 -12.85
CA GLU A 8 -1.73 1.72 -13.19
C GLU A 8 -0.44 1.38 -12.44
N ARG A 9 0.17 2.35 -11.74
CA ARG A 9 1.35 2.11 -10.92
C ARG A 9 1.02 1.40 -9.61
N PHE A 10 -0.24 1.45 -9.17
CA PHE A 10 -0.68 0.94 -7.88
C PHE A 10 -1.21 -0.49 -8.04
N GLU A 11 -0.69 -1.42 -7.25
CA GLU A 11 -1.10 -2.83 -7.26
C GLU A 11 -1.29 -3.35 -5.83
N ALA A 12 -2.39 -4.07 -5.60
CA ALA A 12 -2.58 -4.85 -4.39
C ALA A 12 -2.07 -6.28 -4.61
N LEU A 13 -0.99 -6.64 -3.93
CA LEU A 13 -0.35 -7.96 -4.02
C LEU A 13 -0.79 -8.82 -2.84
N HIS A 14 -1.33 -10.00 -3.13
CA HIS A 14 -1.65 -10.99 -2.09
C HIS A 14 -0.43 -11.86 -1.78
N ILE A 15 -0.07 -11.97 -0.50
CA ILE A 15 0.96 -12.94 -0.10
C ILE A 15 0.32 -14.32 -0.06
N GLN A 16 0.79 -15.23 -0.92
CA GLN A 16 0.25 -16.60 -0.97
C GLN A 16 0.35 -17.27 0.41
N LYS A 17 -0.77 -17.85 0.88
CA LYS A 17 -0.92 -18.49 2.19
C LYS A 17 -0.90 -17.56 3.41
N SER A 18 -0.97 -16.23 3.21
CA SER A 18 -1.27 -15.27 4.27
C SER A 18 -2.62 -14.59 4.00
N ASN A 19 -3.17 -13.88 4.99
CA ASN A 19 -4.24 -12.91 4.78
C ASN A 19 -3.69 -11.51 4.48
N ASP A 20 -2.37 -11.38 4.36
CA ASP A 20 -1.69 -10.11 4.14
C ASP A 20 -1.79 -9.64 2.69
N TRP A 21 -2.10 -8.35 2.55
CA TRP A 21 -2.12 -7.63 1.29
C TRP A 21 -1.09 -6.50 1.29
N THR A 22 -0.24 -6.46 0.28
CA THR A 22 0.77 -5.41 0.10
C THR A 22 0.33 -4.41 -0.96
N LEU A 23 0.33 -3.12 -0.62
CA LEU A 23 0.28 -2.06 -1.63
C LEU A 23 1.67 -1.86 -2.26
N GLN A 24 1.78 -2.14 -3.55
CA GLN A 24 2.94 -1.81 -4.36
C GLN A 24 2.67 -0.57 -5.21
N ILE A 25 3.65 0.34 -5.27
CA ILE A 25 3.63 1.52 -6.15
C ILE A 25 4.86 1.47 -7.05
N LYS A 26 4.66 1.32 -8.37
CA LYS A 26 5.72 1.26 -9.38
C LYS A 26 6.15 2.67 -9.80
N TYR A 27 7.44 2.86 -10.10
CA TYR A 27 7.98 4.13 -10.59
C TYR A 27 7.54 5.33 -9.74
N THR A 28 7.71 5.17 -8.43
CA THR A 28 7.41 6.12 -7.37
C THR A 28 8.08 7.46 -7.66
N GLN A 29 7.33 8.54 -7.43
CA GLN A 29 7.72 9.92 -7.69
C GLN A 29 7.57 10.71 -6.40
N LEU A 30 8.23 11.86 -6.29
CA LEU A 30 8.16 12.70 -5.09
C LEU A 30 6.71 13.02 -4.66
N ARG A 31 5.81 13.19 -5.64
CA ARG A 31 4.38 13.45 -5.42
C ARG A 31 3.61 12.31 -4.76
N ASP A 32 4.16 11.10 -4.73
CA ASP A 32 3.54 9.95 -4.07
C ASP A 32 3.80 9.98 -2.55
N SER A 33 4.63 10.91 -2.05
CA SER A 33 4.79 11.09 -0.60
C SER A 33 3.47 11.54 0.03
N GLY A 34 3.10 10.93 1.16
CA GLY A 34 1.85 11.23 1.85
C GLY A 34 1.45 10.17 2.86
N THR A 35 0.29 10.35 3.47
CA THR A 35 -0.30 9.38 4.37
C THR A 35 -1.17 8.40 3.58
N TYR A 36 -0.87 7.12 3.72
CA TYR A 36 -1.63 6.00 3.19
C TYR A 36 -2.44 5.37 4.32
N GLU A 37 -3.66 4.97 4.00
CA GLU A 37 -4.55 4.27 4.92
C GLU A 37 -4.80 2.86 4.41
N CYS A 38 -4.52 1.88 5.26
CA CYS A 38 -5.10 0.55 5.16
C CYS A 38 -6.41 0.56 5.96
N GLN A 39 -7.52 0.20 5.32
CA GLN A 39 -8.81 0.09 5.98
C GLN A 39 -9.37 -1.32 5.81
N VAL A 40 -9.80 -1.93 6.91
CA VAL A 40 -10.59 -3.17 6.88
C VAL A 40 -12.07 -2.80 6.85
N SER A 41 -12.85 -3.51 6.04
CA SER A 41 -14.31 -3.34 5.95
C SER A 41 -15.01 -4.02 7.13
N SER A 42 -14.74 -3.54 8.35
CA SER A 42 -15.35 -3.97 9.61
C SER A 42 -16.29 -2.91 10.18
N ASP A 43 -17.14 -3.29 11.14
CA ASP A 43 -17.95 -2.36 11.94
C ASP A 43 -17.67 -2.59 13.44
N PRO A 44 -17.04 -1.64 14.16
CA PRO A 44 -16.54 -0.35 13.66
C PRO A 44 -15.37 -0.50 12.68
N LYS A 45 -15.15 0.51 11.84
CA LYS A 45 -14.04 0.52 10.89
C LYS A 45 -12.70 0.43 11.61
N ILE A 46 -11.84 -0.46 11.13
CA ILE A 46 -10.45 -0.58 11.57
C ILE A 46 -9.55 0.04 10.50
N SER A 47 -8.69 0.98 10.91
CA SER A 47 -7.78 1.71 10.04
C SER A 47 -6.35 1.69 10.57
N PHE A 48 -5.38 1.56 9.67
CA PHE A 48 -3.96 1.66 9.94
C PHE A 48 -3.32 2.68 8.99
N PHE A 49 -2.58 3.66 9.54
CA PHE A 49 -2.02 4.76 8.78
C PHE A 49 -0.50 4.64 8.65
N VAL A 50 0.02 4.82 7.44
CA VAL A 50 1.45 4.77 7.10
C VAL A 50 1.86 6.06 6.40
N ASN A 51 2.95 6.69 6.82
CA ASN A 51 3.50 7.86 6.14
C ASN A 51 4.63 7.44 5.19
N LEU A 52 4.39 7.62 3.89
CA LEU A 52 5.37 7.41 2.83
C LEU A 52 6.14 8.72 2.58
N THR A 53 7.47 8.67 2.66
CA THR A 53 8.35 9.76 2.26
C THR A 53 9.25 9.27 1.13
N ILE A 54 9.15 9.90 -0.04
CA ILE A 54 10.05 9.63 -1.17
C ILE A 54 11.21 10.63 -1.11
N VAL A 55 12.43 10.11 -1.17
CA VAL A 55 13.67 10.91 -1.19
C VAL A 55 14.36 10.80 -2.55
N GLU A 56 14.95 11.89 -3.04
CA GLU A 56 15.78 11.86 -4.24
C GLU A 56 17.15 11.22 -3.90
N GLY A 57 17.32 9.95 -4.27
CA GLY A 57 18.55 9.17 -4.04
C GLY A 57 18.31 7.68 -4.31
N GLU A 58 19.32 6.99 -4.83
CA GLU A 58 19.34 5.61 -5.38
C GLU A 58 18.07 4.73 -5.18
N ASN A 59 17.45 4.35 -6.31
CA ASN A 59 16.40 3.32 -6.49
C ASN A 59 16.10 2.42 -5.26
N VAL A 60 15.13 2.81 -4.44
CA VAL A 60 14.47 1.90 -3.49
C VAL A 60 12.97 1.95 -3.74
N GLN A 61 12.39 0.91 -4.34
CA GLN A 61 10.93 0.88 -4.55
C GLN A 61 10.34 -0.52 -4.40
N SER A 62 10.18 -0.94 -3.16
CA SER A 62 9.14 -1.89 -2.76
C SER A 62 8.82 -1.61 -1.30
N MET A 63 7.62 -1.09 -1.04
CA MET A 63 7.08 -1.00 0.31
C MET A 63 6.20 -2.22 0.53
N ASN A 64 6.45 -2.96 1.61
CA ASN A 64 5.49 -3.95 2.09
C ASN A 64 4.59 -3.24 3.10
N ILE A 65 3.35 -2.97 2.73
CA ILE A 65 2.32 -2.62 3.71
C ILE A 65 1.74 -3.95 4.17
N LEU A 66 1.88 -4.30 5.44
CA LEU A 66 1.21 -5.48 6.01
C LEU A 66 -0.20 -5.05 6.40
N ILE A 67 -1.20 -5.60 5.71
CA ILE A 67 -2.59 -5.50 6.13
C ILE A 67 -2.85 -6.72 7.01
N GLU A 68 -2.64 -6.59 8.31
CA GLU A 68 -3.10 -7.61 9.27
C GLU A 68 -4.63 -7.53 9.33
N SER A 69 -5.32 -8.46 8.67
CA SER A 69 -6.70 -8.76 9.01
C SER A 69 -6.68 -9.82 10.10
N GLU A 70 -7.05 -9.46 11.33
CA GLU A 70 -7.50 -10.47 12.31
C GLU A 70 -8.65 -11.32 11.74
#